data_AF-A0A8T3MU45-F1
#
_entry.id   AF-A0A8T3MU45-F1
#
_cell.length_a   1.000
_cell.length_b   1.000
_cell.length_c   1.000
_cell.angle_alpha   90.00
_cell.angle_beta   90.00
_cell.angle_gamma   90.00
#
_symmetry.space_group_name_H-M   'P 1'
#
loop_
_entity.id
_entity.type
_entity.pdbx_description
1 polymer ?
#
loop_
_entity_poly.entity_id
_entity_poly.type
_entity_poly.pdbx_seq_one_letter_code
_entity_poly.pdbx_strand_id
1 'polypeptide(L)' 'MTALNAKKRDALKDSAFGLPEERAYPMPDKSHARNAKARASQQKDEGNLTATEKAKIDRKADRILDK' A
#
# COMPACT_ATOMS: atom_id res chain seq x y z
N MET A 1 -7.28 -5.58 10.61
CA MET A 1 -6.69 -5.59 9.26
C MET A 1 -7.49 -6.52 8.39
N THR A 2 -7.86 -6.12 7.17
CA THR A 2 -8.48 -7.02 6.19
C THR A 2 -7.39 -7.96 5.67
N ALA A 3 -7.53 -9.26 5.91
CA ALA A 3 -6.56 -10.24 5.44
C ALA A 3 -6.85 -10.59 3.98
N LEU A 4 -5.88 -10.40 3.09
CA LEU A 4 -5.89 -11.03 1.77
C LEU A 4 -5.37 -12.47 1.93
N ASN A 5 -6.07 -13.43 1.33
CA ASN A 5 -5.49 -14.77 1.17
C ASN A 5 -4.41 -14.75 0.06
N ALA A 6 -3.48 -15.69 0.09
CA ALA A 6 -2.34 -15.74 -0.83
C ALA A 6 -2.78 -15.72 -2.31
N LYS A 7 -3.75 -16.56 -2.68
CA LYS A 7 -4.28 -16.65 -4.05
C LYS A 7 -4.82 -15.31 -4.57
N LYS A 8 -5.58 -14.58 -3.74
CA LYS A 8 -6.10 -13.25 -4.09
C LYS A 8 -4.98 -12.25 -4.27
N ARG A 9 -3.95 -12.30 -3.42
CA ARG A 9 -2.80 -11.40 -3.49
C ARG A 9 -1.98 -11.64 -4.74
N ASP A 10 -1.77 -12.90 -5.10
CA ASP A 10 -0.96 -13.27 -6.26
C ASP A 10 -1.65 -12.90 -7.57
N ALA A 11 -2.99 -12.96 -7.61
CA ALA A 11 -3.80 -12.50 -8.74
C ALA A 11 -3.83 -10.97 -8.92
N LEU A 12 -3.32 -10.18 -7.96
CA LEU A 12 -3.24 -8.73 -8.11
C LEU A 12 -2.14 -8.34 -9.11
N LYS A 13 -2.51 -7.44 -10.02
CA LYS A 13 -1.55 -6.72 -10.86
C LYS A 13 -0.59 -5.91 -9.98
N ASP A 14 0.65 -5.71 -10.43
CA ASP A 14 1.63 -4.89 -9.70
C ASP A 14 1.12 -3.45 -9.48
N SER A 15 0.30 -2.96 -10.41
CA SER A 15 -0.43 -1.71 -10.29
C SER A 15 -1.50 -1.68 -9.18
N ALA A 16 -1.67 -2.72 -8.37
CA ALA A 16 -2.47 -2.69 -7.14
C ALA A 16 -1.63 -2.42 -5.87
N PHE A 17 -0.30 -2.47 -5.97
CA PHE A 17 0.61 -2.33 -4.83
C PHE A 17 1.18 -0.92 -4.71
N GLY A 18 1.38 -0.43 -3.48
CA GLY A 18 1.98 0.87 -3.20
C GLY A 18 3.42 0.97 -3.68
N LEU A 19 4.14 -0.14 -3.61
CA LEU A 19 5.44 -0.34 -4.22
C LEU A 19 5.34 -1.54 -5.18
N PRO A 20 5.10 -1.31 -6.49
CA PRO A 20 4.87 -2.37 -7.46
C PRO A 20 6.03 -3.36 -7.59
N GLU A 21 7.27 -2.85 -7.62
CA GLU A 21 8.49 -3.67 -7.79
C GLU A 21 8.71 -4.65 -6.64
N GLU A 22 8.33 -4.26 -5.43
CA GLU A 22 8.41 -5.10 -4.22
C GLU A 22 7.13 -5.90 -3.96
N ARG A 23 6.07 -5.65 -4.73
CA ARG A 23 4.70 -6.12 -4.46
C ARG A 23 4.29 -5.89 -2.99
N ALA A 24 4.67 -4.72 -2.45
CA ALA A 24 4.39 -4.31 -1.08
C ALA A 24 3.23 -3.30 -1.00
N TYR A 25 2.55 -3.26 0.15
CA TYR A 25 1.37 -2.43 0.39
C TYR A 25 0.23 -2.68 -0.62
N PRO A 26 -0.39 -3.88 -0.62
CA PRO A 26 -1.53 -4.17 -1.48
C PRO A 26 -2.68 -3.21 -1.17
N MET A 27 -3.25 -2.59 -2.21
CA MET A 27 -4.40 -1.69 -2.10
C MET A 27 -5.50 -2.06 -3.11
N PRO A 28 -6.09 -3.26 -3.03
CA PRO A 28 -7.18 -3.65 -3.92
C PRO A 28 -8.51 -2.91 -3.65
N ASP A 29 -8.66 -2.29 -2.48
CA ASP A 29 -9.86 -1.55 -2.09
C ASP A 29 -9.56 -0.42 -1.10
N LYS A 30 -10.60 0.34 -0.72
CA LYS A 30 -10.51 1.49 0.20
C LYS A 30 -10.01 1.12 1.60
N SER A 31 -10.33 -0.07 2.11
CA SER A 31 -9.86 -0.51 3.44
C SER A 31 -8.34 -0.73 3.41
N HIS A 32 -7.87 -1.42 2.38
CA HIS A 32 -6.45 -1.67 2.17
C HIS A 32 -5.66 -0.38 1.92
N ALA A 33 -6.22 0.58 1.17
CA ALA A 33 -5.61 1.90 0.97
C ALA A 33 -5.37 2.66 2.29
N ARG A 34 -6.36 2.70 3.20
CA ARG A 34 -6.20 3.35 4.52
C ARG A 34 -5.12 2.67 5.36
N ASN A 35 -5.13 1.33 5.36
CA ASN A 35 -4.14 0.55 6.08
C ASN A 35 -2.73 0.77 5.52
N ALA A 36 -2.60 0.84 4.20
CA ALA A 36 -1.32 1.12 3.54
C ALA A 36 -0.74 2.47 3.97
N LYS A 37 -1.54 3.56 4.05
CA LYS A 37 -1.04 4.87 4.56
C LYS A 37 -0.58 4.79 6.01
N ALA A 38 -1.35 4.10 6.86
CA ALA A 38 -1.00 3.94 8.28
C ALA A 38 0.31 3.16 8.44
N ARG A 39 0.46 2.04 7.73
CA ARG A 39 1.68 1.23 7.73
C ARG A 39 2.86 1.96 7.13
N ALA A 40 2.68 2.69 6.04
CA ALA A 40 3.76 3.45 5.41
C ALA A 40 4.27 4.56 6.33
N SER A 41 3.38 5.19 7.10
CA SER A 41 3.76 6.18 8.12
C SER A 41 4.59 5.52 9.24
N GLN A 42 4.12 4.40 9.78
CA GLN A 42 4.86 3.62 10.79
C GLN A 42 6.26 3.22 10.30
N GLN A 43 6.35 2.62 9.10
CA GLN A 43 7.63 2.14 8.57
C GLN A 43 8.61 3.28 8.25
N LYS A 44 8.11 4.46 7.84
CA LYS A 44 8.96 5.64 7.65
C LYS A 44 9.48 6.20 8.97
N ASP A 45 8.68 6.14 10.04
CA ASP A 45 9.11 6.58 11.37
C ASP A 45 10.08 5.57 12.02
N GLU A 46 9.93 4.29 11.71
CA GLU A 46 10.89 3.22 12.06
C GLU A 46 12.18 3.26 11.22
N GLY A 47 12.24 4.05 10.15
CA GLY A 47 13.41 4.17 9.28
C GLY A 47 13.54 3.09 8.20
N ASN A 48 12.54 2.21 8.06
CA ASN A 48 12.50 1.12 7.08
C ASN A 48 11.92 1.55 5.72
N LEU A 49 11.44 2.79 5.62
CA LEU A 49 10.81 3.32 4.42
C LEU A 49 11.28 4.76 4.19
N THR A 50 11.69 5.07 2.97
CA THR A 50 12.07 6.43 2.61
C THR A 50 10.84 7.35 2.51
N ALA A 51 11.07 8.66 2.64
CA ALA A 51 10.00 9.65 2.43
C ALA A 51 9.40 9.55 1.02
N THR A 52 10.22 9.23 0.01
CA THR A 52 9.79 9.07 -1.39
C THR A 52 8.89 7.85 -1.57
N GLU A 53 9.22 6.71 -0.96
CA GLU A 53 8.38 5.51 -1.01
C GLU A 53 7.06 5.72 -0.28
N LYS A 54 7.10 6.34 0.91
CA LYS A 54 5.89 6.75 1.63
C LYS A 54 5.00 7.61 0.75
N ALA A 55 5.55 8.62 0.08
CA ALA A 55 4.79 9.49 -0.82
C ALA A 55 4.22 8.76 -2.05
N LYS A 56 4.89 7.72 -2.57
CA LYS A 56 4.33 6.86 -3.64
C LYS A 56 3.12 6.08 -3.14
N ILE A 57 3.21 5.48 -1.95
CA ILE A 57 2.11 4.74 -1.32
C ILE A 57 0.93 5.67 -1.02
N ASP A 58 1.19 6.83 -0.41
CA ASP A 58 0.17 7.81 -0.05
C ASP A 58 -0.62 8.29 -1.28
N ARG A 59 0.07 8.70 -2.36
CA ARG A 59 -0.58 9.16 -3.60
C ARG A 59 -1.49 8.11 -4.22
N LYS A 60 -1.11 6.84 -4.13
CA LYS A 60 -1.93 5.75 -4.66
C LYS A 60 -3.13 5.47 -3.77
N ALA A 61 -2.93 5.47 -2.45
CA ALA A 61 -4.00 5.32 -1.50
C ALA A 61 -5.04 6.45 -1.66
N ASP A 62 -4.59 7.69 -1.81
CA ASP A 62 -5.47 8.85 -1.99
C ASP A 62 -6.32 8.76 -3.26
N ARG A 63 -5.73 8.29 -4.36
CA ARG A 63 -6.47 7.98 -5.59
C ARG A 63 -7.58 6.95 -5.39
N ILE A 64 -7.38 5.95 -4.53
CA ILE A 64 -8.39 4.91 -4.23
C ILE A 64 -9.44 5.45 -3.25
N LEU A 65 -9.03 6.38 -2.39
CA LEU A 65 -9.90 6.99 -1.38
C LEU A 65 -10.70 8.18 -1.90
N ASP A 66 -10.46 8.60 -3.14
CA ASP A 66 -11.03 9.80 -3.76
C ASP A 66 -10.69 11.06 -2.95
N LYS A 67 -9.41 11.22 -2.60
CA LYS A 67 -8.86 12.31 -1.77
C LYS A 67 -7.73 13.07 -2.44
#